data_AF-A0A953GTJ9-F1
#
_entry.id   AF-A0A953GTJ9-F1
#
_cell.length_a   1.000
_cell.length_b   1.000
_cell.length_c   1.000
_cell.angle_alpha   90.00
_cell.angle_beta   90.00
_cell.angle_gamma   90.00
#
_symmetry.space_group_name_H-M   'P 1'
#
loop_
_entity.id
_entity.type
_entity.pdbx_description
1 polymer ?
#
loop_
_entity_poly.entity_id
_entity_poly.type
_entity_poly.pdbx_seq_one_letter_code
_entity_poly.pdbx_strand_id
1 'polypeptide(L)'
;MAPSASKSSRLAGAATQPALAETTDRLLTAIRQGTVARQTIHDEKTALRWIEETLHPQGLCCPRCGSKYRRIARHKGKIPAWRCTDCDRYYTMISGTIFEKTRQSADGLLQIIHGIFQGRPLSHLANEMDMSRKQVYNIREKLMKFNKE
;
A
#
# COMPACT_ATOMS: atom_id res chain seq x y z
N MET A 1 0.18 5.59 46.38
CA MET A 1 0.26 4.11 46.41
C MET A 1 -0.60 3.56 45.29
N ALA A 2 0.01 2.89 44.31
CA ALA A 2 -0.68 1.98 43.39
C ALA A 2 -1.04 0.67 44.17
N PRO A 3 -1.84 -0.26 43.61
CA PRO A 3 -1.34 -1.08 42.50
C PRO A 3 -2.33 -1.35 41.35
N SER A 4 -1.69 -1.61 40.22
CA SER A 4 -2.08 -2.28 38.99
C SER A 4 -3.10 -3.42 39.10
N ALA A 5 -3.89 -3.58 38.03
CA ALA A 5 -4.40 -4.88 37.61
C ALA A 5 -4.27 -5.05 36.09
N SER A 6 -3.12 -5.60 35.69
CA SER A 6 -2.94 -6.34 34.44
C SER A 6 -3.82 -7.59 34.44
N LYS A 7 -4.45 -7.91 33.30
CA LYS A 7 -4.95 -9.23 32.84
C LYS A 7 -5.70 -8.99 31.51
N SER A 8 -5.55 -9.73 30.43
CA SER A 8 -4.85 -10.98 30.17
C SER A 8 -4.48 -11.03 28.70
N SER A 9 -3.26 -11.49 28.46
CA SER A 9 -2.81 -12.20 27.27
C SER A 9 -3.86 -13.17 26.72
N ARG A 10 -4.24 -12.99 25.46
CA ARG A 10 -4.56 -14.13 24.57
C ARG A 10 -3.64 -14.03 23.36
N LEU A 11 -2.78 -15.02 23.27
CA LEU A 11 -1.92 -15.32 22.13
C LEU A 11 -2.82 -15.57 20.91
N ALA A 12 -2.95 -14.57 20.05
CA ALA A 12 -3.25 -14.80 18.64
C ALA A 12 -1.91 -14.62 17.93
N GLY A 13 -1.44 -15.68 17.27
CA GLY A 13 -0.12 -15.73 16.63
C GLY A 13 0.19 -14.44 15.88
N ALA A 14 1.27 -13.78 16.30
CA ALA A 14 1.72 -12.53 15.73
C ALA A 14 2.07 -12.76 14.26
N ALA A 15 1.14 -12.42 13.37
CA ALA A 15 1.49 -12.03 12.01
C ALA A 15 2.24 -10.70 12.15
N THR A 16 3.50 -10.77 12.57
CA THR A 16 4.43 -9.63 12.55
C THR A 16 4.46 -9.16 11.12
N GLN A 17 3.91 -7.96 10.87
CA GLN A 17 3.98 -7.42 9.53
C GLN A 17 5.45 -7.25 9.14
N PRO A 18 5.81 -7.55 7.89
CA PRO A 18 7.14 -7.26 7.38
C PRO A 18 7.46 -5.78 7.58
N ALA A 19 8.73 -5.47 7.83
CA ALA A 19 9.18 -4.09 7.99
C ALA A 19 8.77 -3.23 6.77
N LEU A 20 8.62 -1.92 6.97
CA LEU A 20 8.28 -0.92 5.93
C LEU A 20 9.09 -1.11 4.63
N ALA A 21 10.37 -1.45 4.76
CA ALA A 21 11.29 -1.69 3.65
C ALA A 21 10.95 -2.97 2.86
N GLU A 22 10.67 -4.07 3.56
CA GLU A 22 10.39 -5.37 2.92
C GLU A 22 9.04 -5.34 2.18
N THR A 23 8.03 -4.67 2.74
CA THR A 23 6.72 -4.52 2.10
C THR A 23 6.80 -3.67 0.83
N THR A 24 7.57 -2.59 0.88
CA THR A 24 7.83 -1.74 -0.29
C THR A 24 8.62 -2.49 -1.37
N ASP A 25 9.67 -3.20 -0.97
CA ASP A 25 10.54 -3.94 -1.89
C ASP A 25 9.76 -5.01 -2.67
N ARG A 26 8.91 -5.78 -2.01
CA ARG A 26 8.05 -6.79 -2.67
C ARG A 26 7.24 -6.20 -3.81
N LEU A 27 6.60 -5.03 -3.58
CA LEU A 27 5.81 -4.36 -4.62
C LEU A 27 6.68 -3.91 -5.78
N LEU A 28 7.80 -3.24 -5.49
CA LEU A 28 8.69 -2.71 -6.54
C LEU A 28 9.34 -3.83 -7.34
N THR A 29 9.78 -4.90 -6.68
CA THR A 29 10.37 -6.10 -7.29
C THR A 29 9.36 -6.80 -8.20
N ALA A 30 8.11 -7.00 -7.75
CA ALA A 30 7.07 -7.61 -8.58
C ALA A 30 6.75 -6.79 -9.85
N ILE A 31 6.74 -5.45 -9.74
CA ILE A 31 6.53 -4.59 -10.91
C ILE A 31 7.75 -4.63 -11.85
N ARG A 32 8.98 -4.60 -11.32
CA ARG A 32 10.22 -4.71 -12.13
C ARG A 32 10.32 -6.03 -12.89
N GLN A 33 9.87 -7.13 -12.28
CA GLN A 33 9.88 -8.47 -12.87
C GLN A 33 8.75 -8.67 -13.89
N GLY A 34 7.86 -7.69 -14.09
CA GLY A 34 6.77 -7.79 -15.05
C GLY A 34 5.64 -8.74 -14.61
N THR A 35 5.51 -9.02 -13.31
CA THR A 35 4.50 -9.93 -12.77
C THR A 35 3.09 -9.33 -12.81
N VAL A 36 2.98 -8.00 -12.93
CA VAL A 36 1.71 -7.30 -13.09
C VAL A 36 1.23 -7.40 -14.55
N ALA A 37 0.06 -7.99 -14.78
CA ALA A 37 -0.52 -8.07 -16.11
C ALA A 37 -0.93 -6.69 -16.63
N ARG A 38 -0.80 -6.44 -17.94
CA ARG A 38 -1.12 -5.14 -18.56
C ARG A 38 -2.55 -4.69 -18.25
N GLN A 39 -3.52 -5.59 -18.31
CA GLN A 39 -4.92 -5.29 -17.97
C GLN A 39 -5.12 -4.85 -16.51
N THR A 40 -4.33 -5.42 -15.58
CA THR A 40 -4.37 -5.07 -14.15
C THR A 40 -3.91 -3.64 -13.91
N ILE A 41 -3.03 -3.12 -14.75
CA ILE A 41 -2.53 -1.74 -14.66
C ILE A 41 -3.63 -0.72 -15.00
N HIS A 42 -4.63 -1.10 -15.81
CA HIS A 42 -5.67 -0.20 -16.33
C HIS A 42 -7.07 -0.44 -15.72
N ASP A 43 -7.20 -1.27 -14.69
CA ASP A 43 -8.48 -1.56 -14.03
C ASP A 43 -8.33 -1.51 -12.50
N GLU A 44 -9.09 -0.62 -11.86
CA GLU A 44 -8.95 -0.35 -10.41
C GLU A 44 -9.23 -1.59 -9.55
N LYS A 45 -10.20 -2.42 -9.95
CA LYS A 45 -10.60 -3.58 -9.14
C LYS A 45 -9.53 -4.67 -9.15
N THR A 46 -8.97 -4.96 -10.31
CA THR A 46 -7.87 -5.91 -10.46
C THR A 46 -6.58 -5.36 -9.89
N ALA A 47 -6.30 -4.06 -10.05
CA ALA A 47 -5.16 -3.39 -9.42
C ALA A 47 -5.21 -3.51 -7.89
N LEU A 48 -6.37 -3.23 -7.28
CA LEU A 48 -6.57 -3.40 -5.84
C LEU A 48 -6.28 -4.83 -5.41
N ARG A 49 -6.88 -5.83 -6.07
CA ARG A 49 -6.64 -7.24 -5.74
C ARG A 49 -5.15 -7.60 -5.83
N TRP A 50 -4.51 -7.23 -6.93
CA TRP A 50 -3.11 -7.54 -7.18
C TRP A 50 -2.18 -6.89 -6.13
N ILE A 51 -2.43 -5.63 -5.77
CA ILE A 51 -1.68 -4.96 -4.70
C ILE A 51 -1.92 -5.65 -3.35
N GLU A 52 -3.15 -6.05 -3.03
CA GLU A 52 -3.44 -6.76 -1.76
C GLU A 52 -2.69 -8.08 -1.68
N GLU A 53 -2.76 -8.89 -2.72
CA GLU A 53 -2.11 -10.21 -2.80
C GLU A 53 -0.58 -10.09 -2.78
N THR A 54 -0.03 -9.08 -3.47
CA THR A 54 1.42 -8.86 -3.53
C THR A 54 1.98 -8.37 -2.20
N LEU A 55 1.29 -7.43 -1.53
CA LEU A 55 1.75 -6.85 -0.27
C LEU A 55 1.46 -7.76 0.92
N HIS A 56 0.30 -8.43 0.90
CA HIS A 56 -0.23 -9.22 2.02
C HIS A 56 -0.57 -10.65 1.58
N PRO A 57 0.41 -11.48 1.21
CA PRO A 57 0.17 -12.85 0.74
C PRO A 57 -0.53 -13.74 1.78
N GLN A 58 -0.39 -13.43 3.07
CA GLN A 58 -1.06 -14.12 4.18
C GLN A 58 -2.38 -13.46 4.61
N GLY A 59 -2.83 -12.45 3.85
CA GLY A 59 -4.00 -11.63 4.11
C GLY A 59 -3.68 -10.34 4.88
N LEU A 60 -4.43 -9.29 4.55
CA LEU A 60 -4.27 -7.96 5.17
C LEU A 60 -4.57 -8.00 6.67
N CYS A 61 -3.56 -7.62 7.47
CA CYS A 61 -3.65 -7.51 8.92
C CYS A 61 -3.48 -6.04 9.38
N CYS A 62 -3.85 -5.73 10.62
CA CYS A 62 -3.62 -4.40 11.18
C CYS A 62 -2.13 -4.16 11.43
N PRO A 63 -1.56 -3.02 10.98
CA PRO A 63 -0.14 -2.71 11.17
C PRO A 63 0.29 -2.44 12.60
N ARG A 64 -0.66 -2.20 13.49
CA ARG A 64 -0.37 -1.90 14.90
C ARG A 64 -0.40 -3.15 15.78
N CYS A 65 -1.41 -4.00 15.61
CA CYS A 65 -1.67 -5.12 16.52
C CYS A 65 -1.69 -6.49 15.84
N GLY A 66 -1.51 -6.58 14.52
CA GLY A 66 -1.56 -7.84 13.78
C GLY A 66 -2.95 -8.46 13.60
N SER A 67 -4.01 -7.84 14.12
CA SER A 67 -5.37 -8.37 14.01
C SER A 67 -5.87 -8.41 12.56
N LYS A 68 -6.57 -9.50 12.21
CA LYS A 68 -7.29 -9.65 10.94
C LYS A 68 -8.69 -9.01 10.98
N TYR A 69 -9.20 -8.71 12.18
CA TYR A 69 -10.54 -8.17 12.38
C TYR A 69 -10.57 -6.68 12.06
N ARG A 70 -11.40 -6.33 11.09
CA ARG A 70 -11.50 -4.98 10.55
C ARG A 70 -12.88 -4.72 9.97
N ARG A 71 -13.27 -3.44 9.97
CA ARG A 71 -14.44 -2.95 9.24
C ARG A 71 -14.02 -1.89 8.23
N ILE A 72 -14.80 -1.74 7.17
CA ILE A 72 -14.60 -0.64 6.23
C ILE A 72 -14.91 0.66 6.96
N ALA A 73 -13.94 1.57 6.99
CA ALA A 73 -14.04 2.79 7.76
C ALA A 73 -14.50 3.97 6.91
N ARG A 74 -14.00 4.07 5.66
CA ARG A 74 -14.40 5.07 4.66
C ARG A 74 -14.15 4.53 3.25
N HIS A 75 -15.06 4.85 2.34
CA HIS A 75 -14.87 4.74 0.88
C HIS A 75 -14.47 6.08 0.22
N LYS A 76 -14.12 7.12 1.00
CA LYS A 76 -13.85 8.47 0.48
C LYS A 76 -12.50 8.63 -0.26
N GLY A 77 -11.94 7.54 -0.77
CA GLY A 77 -10.71 7.52 -1.57
C GLY A 77 -10.74 6.34 -2.53
N LYS A 78 -9.85 6.36 -3.53
CA LYS A 78 -9.78 5.29 -4.54
C LYS A 78 -9.33 3.96 -3.93
N ILE A 79 -8.38 4.00 -2.98
CA ILE A 79 -7.99 2.84 -2.16
C ILE A 79 -8.84 2.77 -0.87
N PRO A 80 -9.49 1.63 -0.56
CA PRO A 80 -10.28 1.46 0.65
C PRO A 80 -9.48 1.66 1.94
N ALA A 81 -10.13 2.25 2.94
CA ALA A 81 -9.57 2.37 4.28
C ALA A 81 -10.33 1.50 5.29
N TRP A 82 -9.59 0.79 6.11
CA TRP A 82 -10.11 -0.08 7.16
C TRP A 82 -9.85 0.51 8.54
N ARG A 83 -10.74 0.20 9.48
CA ARG A 83 -10.57 0.44 10.91
C ARG A 83 -10.49 -0.91 11.60
N CYS A 84 -9.38 -1.14 12.31
CA CYS A 84 -9.21 -2.33 13.15
C CYS A 84 -10.26 -2.30 14.27
N THR A 85 -10.86 -3.44 14.57
CA THR A 85 -11.84 -3.56 15.66
C THR A 85 -11.18 -3.72 17.03
N ASP A 86 -9.91 -4.13 17.08
CA ASP A 86 -9.22 -4.46 18.33
C ASP A 86 -8.40 -3.28 18.88
N CYS A 87 -7.87 -2.43 18.01
CA CYS A 87 -7.05 -1.27 18.41
C CYS A 87 -7.50 0.07 17.81
N ASP A 88 -8.65 0.09 17.12
CA ASP A 88 -9.27 1.26 16.49
C ASP A 88 -8.40 2.02 15.46
N ARG A 89 -7.24 1.47 15.08
CA ARG A 89 -6.34 2.10 14.11
C ARG A 89 -6.95 2.08 12.71
N TYR A 90 -6.82 3.22 12.02
CA TYR A 90 -7.11 3.36 10.59
C TYR A 90 -5.87 2.97 9.76
N TYR A 91 -6.07 2.20 8.71
CA TYR A 91 -5.02 1.77 7.79
C TYR A 91 -5.59 1.41 6.40
N THR A 92 -4.71 1.31 5.42
CA THR A 92 -4.99 0.80 4.07
C THR A 92 -4.05 -0.37 3.77
N MET A 93 -4.22 -1.01 2.62
CA MET A 93 -3.35 -2.09 2.16
C MET A 93 -1.93 -1.61 1.84
N ILE A 94 -1.76 -0.32 1.58
CA ILE A 94 -0.46 0.31 1.33
C ILE A 94 0.10 1.01 2.58
N SER A 95 -0.56 0.87 3.74
CA SER A 95 0.01 1.29 5.02
C SER A 95 1.28 0.50 5.28
N GLY A 96 2.34 1.17 5.73
CA GLY A 96 3.64 0.53 5.84
C GLY A 96 4.36 0.36 4.49
N THR A 97 4.03 1.18 3.48
CA THR A 97 4.84 1.34 2.25
C THR A 97 5.23 2.80 2.04
N ILE A 98 6.19 3.07 1.15
CA ILE A 98 6.51 4.45 0.72
C ILE A 98 5.31 5.17 0.08
N PHE A 99 4.31 4.41 -0.39
CA PHE A 99 3.09 4.94 -1.01
C PHE A 99 2.01 5.30 0.00
N GLU A 100 2.26 5.12 1.30
CA GLU A 100 1.32 5.51 2.34
C GLU A 100 0.88 6.99 2.17
N LYS A 101 -0.40 7.24 2.49
CA LYS A 101 -1.08 8.55 2.34
C LYS A 101 -1.15 9.08 0.91
N THR A 102 -0.83 8.26 -0.10
CA THR A 102 -1.12 8.62 -1.49
C THR A 102 -2.62 8.79 -1.71
N ARG A 103 -2.98 9.72 -2.59
CA ARG A 103 -4.37 9.91 -3.05
C ARG A 103 -4.62 9.25 -4.41
N GLN A 104 -3.64 8.51 -4.92
CA GLN A 104 -3.78 7.77 -6.17
C GLN A 104 -4.70 6.56 -6.00
N SER A 105 -5.31 6.16 -7.11
CA SER A 105 -5.94 4.84 -7.23
C SER A 105 -4.88 3.74 -7.19
N ALA A 106 -5.34 2.51 -7.01
CA ALA A 106 -4.49 1.35 -7.24
C ALA A 106 -3.99 1.30 -8.69
N ASP A 107 -4.87 1.46 -9.68
CA ASP A 107 -4.52 1.44 -11.11
C ASP A 107 -3.51 2.54 -11.46
N GLY A 108 -3.80 3.78 -11.04
CA GLY A 108 -2.94 4.93 -11.26
C GLY A 108 -1.58 4.78 -10.57
N LEU A 109 -1.54 4.17 -9.38
CA LEU A 109 -0.28 3.89 -8.70
C LEU A 109 0.57 2.90 -9.51
N LEU A 110 -0.02 1.80 -10.01
CA LEU A 110 0.66 0.82 -10.85
C LEU A 110 1.14 1.43 -12.16
N GLN A 111 0.30 2.23 -12.84
CA GLN A 111 0.65 2.92 -14.08
C GLN A 111 1.85 3.84 -13.91
N ILE A 112 1.87 4.63 -12.83
CA ILE A 112 2.99 5.54 -12.54
C ILE A 112 4.28 4.74 -12.29
N ILE A 113 4.25 3.74 -11.41
CA ILE A 113 5.45 2.98 -11.05
C ILE A 113 5.99 2.24 -12.28
N HIS A 114 5.12 1.55 -13.01
CA HIS A 114 5.46 0.83 -14.23
C HIS A 114 6.06 1.78 -15.29
N GLY A 115 5.41 2.92 -15.53
CA GLY A 115 5.90 3.93 -16.47
C GLY A 115 7.27 4.52 -16.09
N ILE A 116 7.52 4.73 -14.79
CA ILE A 116 8.82 5.18 -14.29
C ILE A 116 9.90 4.11 -14.53
N PHE A 117 9.61 2.84 -14.27
CA PHE A 117 10.56 1.74 -14.54
C PHE A 117 10.83 1.54 -16.03
N GLN A 118 9.87 1.88 -16.90
CA GLN A 118 10.06 1.94 -18.35
C GLN A 118 10.84 3.18 -18.82
N GLY A 119 11.24 4.09 -17.91
CA GLY A 119 11.96 5.33 -18.27
C GLY A 119 11.09 6.37 -18.98
N ARG A 120 9.75 6.26 -18.89
CA ARG A 120 8.83 7.20 -19.56
C ARG A 120 8.89 8.58 -18.89
N PRO A 121 8.87 9.69 -19.67
CA PRO A 121 8.82 11.03 -19.10
C PRO A 121 7.58 11.27 -18.22
N LEU A 122 7.75 12.00 -17.11
CA LEU A 122 6.64 12.30 -16.19
C LEU A 122 5.50 13.07 -16.85
N SER A 123 5.82 13.93 -17.82
CA SER A 123 4.82 14.66 -18.60
C SER A 123 3.94 13.71 -19.42
N HIS A 124 4.53 12.67 -20.01
CA HIS A 124 3.80 11.66 -20.75
C HIS A 124 2.82 10.93 -19.82
N LEU A 125 3.32 10.46 -18.67
CA LEU A 125 2.48 9.77 -17.67
C LEU A 125 1.33 10.67 -17.18
N ALA A 126 1.64 11.92 -16.84
CA ALA A 126 0.64 12.88 -16.38
C ALA A 126 -0.46 13.12 -17.42
N ASN A 127 -0.09 13.29 -18.69
CA ASN A 127 -1.02 13.52 -19.78
C ASN A 127 -1.89 12.28 -20.08
N GLU A 128 -1.30 11.08 -20.07
CA GLU A 128 -2.02 9.83 -20.35
C GLU A 128 -3.09 9.53 -19.30
N MET A 129 -2.81 9.85 -18.03
CA MET A 129 -3.71 9.54 -16.90
C MET A 129 -4.60 10.71 -16.47
N ASP A 130 -4.59 11.83 -17.20
CA ASP A 130 -5.25 13.09 -16.81
C ASP A 130 -4.93 13.52 -15.35
N MET A 131 -3.65 13.41 -14.98
CA MET A 131 -3.14 13.75 -13.66
C MET A 131 -2.29 15.02 -13.70
N SER A 132 -2.24 15.73 -12.57
CA SER A 132 -1.25 16.82 -12.45
C SER A 132 0.18 16.27 -12.45
N ARG A 133 1.12 16.97 -13.09
CA ARG A 133 2.55 16.58 -13.06
C ARG A 133 3.09 16.44 -11.63
N LYS A 134 2.58 17.25 -10.70
CA LYS A 134 2.94 17.19 -9.27
C LYS A 134 2.58 15.84 -8.65
N GLN A 135 1.44 15.26 -9.00
CA GLN A 135 1.05 13.94 -8.51
C GLN A 135 2.03 12.84 -8.93
N VAL A 136 2.40 12.82 -10.21
CA VAL A 136 3.36 11.84 -10.74
C VAL A 136 4.77 12.08 -10.17
N TYR A 137 5.19 13.34 -10.08
CA TYR A 137 6.46 13.74 -9.48
C TYR A 137 6.60 13.27 -8.03
N ASN A 138 5.59 13.48 -7.19
CA ASN A 138 5.63 13.08 -5.78
C ASN A 138 5.85 11.56 -5.62
N ILE A 139 5.28 10.75 -6.51
CA ILE A 139 5.49 9.29 -6.49
C ILE A 139 6.91 8.94 -6.93
N ARG A 140 7.42 9.58 -8.00
CA ARG A 140 8.82 9.41 -8.42
C ARG A 140 9.81 9.83 -7.33
N GLU A 141 9.56 10.93 -6.65
CA GLU A 141 10.43 11.44 -5.60
C GLU A 141 10.51 10.43 -4.44
N LYS A 142 9.36 9.88 -4.01
CA LYS A 142 9.31 8.80 -3.01
C LYS A 142 10.11 7.57 -3.44
N LEU A 143 9.94 7.11 -4.68
CA LEU A 143 10.70 5.99 -5.25
C LEU A 143 12.21 6.26 -5.28
N MET A 144 12.62 7.48 -5.64
CA MET A 144 14.03 7.86 -5.70
C MET A 144 14.68 7.96 -4.33
N LYS A 145 13.94 8.37 -3.30
CA LYS A 145 14.44 8.38 -1.91
C LYS A 145 14.63 6.96 -1.40
N PHE A 146 13.66 6.08 -1.64
CA PHE A 146 13.72 4.68 -1.21
C PHE A 146 14.90 3.91 -1.83
N ASN A 147 15.20 4.10 -3.12
CA ASN A 147 16.32 3.41 -3.77
C ASN A 147 17.72 3.91 -3.31
N LYS A 148 17.80 4.97 -2.51
CA LYS A 148 19.07 5.51 -1.98
C LYS A 148 19.37 5.04 -0.55
N GLU A 149 18.39 4.47 0.13
CA GLU A 149 18.48 3.91 1.48
C GLU A 149 18.85 2.42 1.42
#